data_AF-A0A1H4DZ73-F1
#
_entry.id   AF-A0A1H4DZ73-F1
#
_cell.length_a   1.000
_cell.length_b   1.000
_cell.length_c   1.000
_cell.angle_alpha   90.00
_cell.angle_beta   90.00
_cell.angle_gamma   90.00
#
_symmetry.space_group_name_H-M   'P 1'
#
loop_
_entity.id
_entity.type
_entity.pdbx_description
1 polymer ?
#
loop_
_entity_poly.entity_id
_entity_poly.type
_entity_poly.pdbx_seq_one_letter_code
_entity_poly.pdbx_strand_id
1 'polypeptide(L)'
;DRGSQFTSTAFRTALAAKGAIQSMSSVGRCYDNARMESFFATLKKEKLYRIDTMKMTQEMVKTIIFRYIQYYNHRRIYSTNDGLPPLSKRALYHCTVAA
;
A
#
# COMPACT_ATOMS: atom_id res chain seq x y z
N ASP A 1 -7.21 1.49 10.47
CA ASP A 1 -8.56 1.45 9.88
C ASP A 1 -9.45 0.51 10.69
N ARG A 2 -10.76 0.75 10.76
CA ARG A 2 -11.75 -0.08 11.48
C ARG A 2 -12.90 -0.56 10.60
N GLY A 3 -12.73 -0.53 9.27
CA GLY A 3 -13.72 -1.04 8.33
C GLY A 3 -14.20 -2.46 8.68
N SER A 4 -15.47 -2.75 8.39
CA SER A 4 -16.14 -4.02 8.72
C SER A 4 -15.40 -5.25 8.21
N GLN A 5 -14.70 -5.13 7.08
CA GLN A 5 -13.86 -6.20 6.54
C GLN A 5 -12.70 -6.56 7.48
N PHE A 6 -12.01 -5.55 8.03
CA PHE A 6 -10.84 -5.72 8.91
C PHE A 6 -11.22 -6.02 10.36
N THR A 7 -12.44 -5.70 10.79
CA THR A 7 -12.96 -6.06 12.13
C THR A 7 -13.71 -7.40 12.14
N SER A 8 -13.94 -8.00 10.96
CA SER A 8 -14.66 -9.26 10.83
C SER A 8 -13.96 -10.41 11.57
N THR A 9 -14.75 -11.35 12.08
CA THR A 9 -14.23 -12.56 12.72
C THR A 9 -13.39 -13.39 11.74
N ALA A 10 -13.83 -13.51 10.47
CA ALA A 10 -13.09 -14.23 9.44
C ALA A 10 -11.66 -13.69 9.26
N PHE A 11 -11.50 -12.36 9.21
CA PHE A 11 -10.19 -11.73 9.07
C PHE A 11 -9.31 -11.94 10.32
N ARG A 12 -9.88 -11.78 11.53
CA ARG A 12 -9.15 -12.00 12.79
C ARG A 12 -8.68 -13.45 12.93
N THR A 13 -9.53 -14.42 12.59
CA THR A 13 -9.16 -15.84 12.60
C THR A 13 -8.02 -16.13 11.63
N ALA A 14 -8.06 -15.55 10.42
CA ALA A 14 -7.00 -15.72 9.44
C ALA A 14 -5.65 -15.13 9.91
N LEU A 15 -5.67 -13.98 10.58
CA LEU A 15 -4.46 -13.38 11.17
C LEU A 15 -3.89 -14.23 12.31
N ALA A 16 -4.75 -14.68 13.22
CA ALA A 16 -4.34 -15.53 14.34
C ALA A 16 -3.69 -16.84 13.85
N ALA A 17 -4.25 -17.46 12.81
CA ALA A 17 -3.68 -18.66 12.18
C ALA A 17 -2.28 -18.44 11.56
N LYS A 18 -1.89 -17.19 11.31
CA LYS A 18 -0.56 -16.81 10.79
C LYS A 18 0.35 -16.21 11.87
N GLY A 19 -0.07 -16.20 13.14
CA GLY A 19 0.69 -15.58 14.22
C GLY A 19 0.80 -14.05 14.10
N ALA A 20 -0.05 -13.42 13.27
CA ALA A 20 -0.02 -11.99 13.03
C ALA A 20 -0.85 -11.26 14.10
N ILE A 21 -0.26 -10.26 14.75
CA ILE A 21 -0.94 -9.40 15.71
C ILE A 21 -1.58 -8.23 14.94
N GLN A 22 -2.90 -8.12 15.03
CA GLN A 22 -3.62 -6.98 14.44
C GLN A 22 -3.45 -5.74 15.33
N SER A 23 -2.80 -4.69 14.82
CA SER A 23 -2.82 -3.38 15.46
C SER A 23 -4.04 -2.60 15.00
N MET A 24 -4.94 -2.28 15.93
CA MET A 24 -6.08 -1.40 15.69
C MET A 24 -5.92 -0.17 16.58
N SER A 25 -5.32 0.88 16.03
CA SER A 25 -5.11 2.13 16.77
C SER A 25 -6.43 2.73 17.28
N SER A 26 -6.36 3.51 18.36
CA SER A 26 -7.49 4.29 18.85
C SER A 26 -7.97 5.27 17.79
N VAL A 27 -9.25 5.65 17.83
CA VAL A 27 -9.80 6.69 16.96
C VAL A 27 -8.94 7.95 17.09
N GLY A 28 -8.52 8.54 15.96
CA GLY A 28 -7.64 9.72 15.93
C GLY A 28 -6.13 9.45 15.80
N ARG A 29 -5.67 8.18 15.84
CA ARG A 29 -4.25 7.84 15.58
C ARG A 29 -4.09 7.29 14.15
N CYS A 30 -3.93 8.20 13.19
CA CYS A 30 -3.87 7.88 11.76
C CYS A 30 -2.48 7.52 11.23
N TYR A 31 -1.43 7.60 12.05
CA TYR A 31 -0.04 7.46 11.58
C TYR A 31 0.21 6.19 10.75
N ASP A 32 -0.35 5.05 11.18
CA ASP A 32 -0.20 3.78 10.46
C ASP A 32 -0.97 3.76 9.13
N ASN A 33 -2.12 4.43 9.07
CA ASN A 33 -2.95 4.46 7.86
C ASN A 33 -2.52 5.54 6.86
N ALA A 34 -1.93 6.64 7.33
CA ALA A 34 -1.60 7.80 6.52
C ALA A 34 -0.70 7.45 5.32
N ARG A 35 0.24 6.51 5.50
CA ARG A 35 1.10 6.04 4.40
C ARG A 35 0.31 5.31 3.32
N MET A 36 -0.63 4.44 3.71
CA MET A 36 -1.49 3.74 2.77
C MET A 36 -2.49 4.67 2.10
N GLU A 37 -3.07 5.63 2.83
CA GLU A 37 -3.92 6.67 2.27
C GLU A 37 -3.18 7.49 1.21
N SER A 38 -1.94 7.90 1.50
CA SER A 38 -1.07 8.60 0.56
C SER A 38 -0.85 7.79 -0.70
N PHE A 39 -0.48 6.50 -0.57
CA PHE A 39 -0.31 5.59 -1.71
C PHE A 39 -1.58 5.52 -2.58
N PHE A 40 -2.76 5.28 -1.98
CA PHE A 40 -4.00 5.17 -2.74
C PHE A 40 -4.40 6.49 -3.41
N ALA A 41 -4.17 7.64 -2.74
CA ALA A 41 -4.40 8.94 -3.35
C ALA A 41 -3.50 9.15 -4.57
N THR A 42 -2.22 8.77 -4.49
CA THR A 42 -1.28 8.85 -5.63
C THR A 42 -1.68 7.91 -6.77
N LEU A 43 -2.00 6.64 -6.49
CA LEU A 43 -2.47 5.68 -7.50
C LEU A 43 -3.70 6.19 -8.25
N LYS A 44 -4.68 6.73 -7.51
CA LYS A 44 -5.90 7.29 -8.11
C LYS A 44 -5.58 8.45 -9.04
N LYS A 45 -4.82 9.44 -8.55
CA LYS A 45 -4.47 10.66 -9.31
C LYS A 45 -3.61 10.38 -10.54
N GLU A 46 -2.61 9.50 -10.42
CA GLU A 46 -1.65 9.27 -11.49
C GLU A 46 -2.11 8.25 -12.52
N LYS A 47 -3.02 7.34 -12.15
CA LYS A 47 -3.51 6.28 -13.06
C LYS A 47 -5.02 6.21 -13.17
N LEU A 48 -5.74 5.93 -12.09
CA LEU A 48 -7.16 5.55 -12.19
C LEU A 48 -8.03 6.69 -12.74
N TYR A 49 -7.76 7.94 -12.38
CA TYR A 49 -8.48 9.10 -12.93
C TYR A 49 -8.12 9.44 -14.38
N ARG A 50 -7.09 8.81 -14.93
CA ARG A 50 -6.64 9.02 -16.32
C ARG A 50 -7.15 7.95 -17.29
N ILE A 51 -7.94 7.00 -16.81
CA ILE A 51 -8.49 5.90 -17.60
C ILE A 51 -9.99 5.76 -17.33
N ASP A 52 -10.76 5.38 -18.35
CA ASP A 52 -12.19 5.12 -18.21
C ASP A 52 -12.42 3.68 -17.73
N THR A 53 -12.32 3.47 -16.42
CA THR A 53 -12.43 2.12 -15.83
C THR A 53 -13.79 1.46 -16.05
N MET A 54 -14.84 2.23 -16.34
CA MET A 54 -16.19 1.69 -16.58
C MET A 54 -16.28 0.92 -17.90
N LYS A 55 -15.38 1.20 -18.84
CA LYS A 55 -15.29 0.51 -20.13
C LYS A 55 -14.32 -0.67 -20.13
N MET A 56 -13.80 -1.06 -18.95
CA MET A 56 -12.76 -2.06 -18.82
C MET A 56 -13.27 -3.26 -18.04
N THR A 57 -12.76 -4.45 -18.37
CA THR A 57 -13.00 -5.63 -17.53
C THR A 57 -12.22 -5.52 -16.23
N GLN A 58 -12.70 -6.20 -15.19
CA GLN A 58 -12.00 -6.25 -13.90
C GLN A 58 -10.55 -6.75 -14.04
N GLU A 59 -10.30 -7.70 -14.94
CA GLU A 59 -8.96 -8.28 -15.14
C GLU A 59 -7.98 -7.26 -15.76
N MET A 60 -8.46 -6.43 -16.69
CA MET A 60 -7.65 -5.34 -17.25
C MET A 60 -7.28 -4.33 -16.16
N VAL A 61 -8.24 -3.95 -15.30
CA VAL A 61 -8.00 -3.03 -14.19
C VAL A 61 -7.00 -3.60 -13.19
N LYS A 62 -7.14 -4.89 -12.83
CA LYS A 62 -6.16 -5.60 -11.96
C LYS A 62 -4.76 -5.56 -12.55
N THR A 63 -4.62 -5.85 -13.84
CA THR A 63 -3.33 -5.80 -14.55
C THR A 63 -2.70 -4.40 -14.50
N ILE A 64 -3.50 -3.35 -14.70
CA ILE A 64 -3.02 -1.96 -14.61
C ILE A 64 -2.54 -1.64 -13.20
N ILE A 65 -3.33 -1.99 -12.19
CA ILE A 65 -2.96 -1.75 -10.78
C ILE A 65 -1.68 -2.50 -10.43
N PHE A 66 -1.55 -3.77 -10.84
CA PHE A 66 -0.34 -4.56 -10.62
C PHE A 66 0.89 -3.89 -11.25
N ARG A 67 0.80 -3.49 -12.53
CA ARG A 67 1.88 -2.78 -13.21
C ARG A 67 2.24 -1.46 -12.52
N TYR A 68 1.25 -0.73 -12.01
CA TYR A 68 1.50 0.48 -11.25
C TYR A 68 2.24 0.21 -9.94
N ILE A 69 1.86 -0.83 -9.19
CA ILE A 69 2.54 -1.21 -7.95
C ILE A 69 4.00 -1.57 -8.23
N GLN A 70 4.27 -2.31 -9.31
CA GLN A 70 5.64 -2.62 -9.74
C GLN A 70 6.44 -1.35 -10.06
N TYR A 71 5.87 -0.44 -10.84
CA TYR A 71 6.49 0.87 -11.09
C TYR A 71 6.73 1.65 -9.80
N TYR A 72 5.73 1.72 -8.92
CA TYR A 72 5.76 2.49 -7.68
C TYR A 72 6.91 2.03 -6.78
N ASN A 73 7.09 0.72 -6.62
CA ASN A 73 8.10 0.17 -5.71
C ASN A 73 9.51 0.14 -6.30
N HIS A 74 9.65 -0.06 -7.61
CA HIS A 74 10.96 -0.31 -8.25
C HIS A 74 11.54 0.86 -9.03
N ARG A 75 10.72 1.82 -9.47
CA ARG A 75 11.14 2.85 -10.43
C ARG A 75 10.72 4.27 -10.07
N ARG A 76 9.77 4.45 -9.16
CA ARG A 76 9.29 5.78 -8.79
C ARG A 76 10.41 6.61 -8.17
N ILE A 77 10.60 7.82 -8.67
CA ILE A 77 11.44 8.83 -8.04
C ILE A 77 10.65 9.44 -6.88
N TYR A 78 11.21 9.38 -5.66
CA TYR A 78 10.58 9.91 -4.46
C TYR A 78 11.55 10.90 -3.80
N SER A 79 11.20 12.19 -3.80
CA SER A 79 12.12 13.26 -3.35
C SER A 79 12.50 13.13 -1.89
N THR A 80 11.58 12.68 -1.03
CA THR A 80 11.88 12.43 0.40
C THR A 80 12.68 11.15 0.64
N ASN A 81 12.90 10.33 -0.39
CA ASN A 81 13.81 9.19 -0.36
C ASN A 81 15.10 9.47 -1.16
N ASP A 82 15.51 10.73 -1.31
CA ASP A 82 16.72 11.11 -2.05
C ASP A 82 16.66 10.67 -3.52
N GLY A 83 15.45 10.65 -4.09
CA GLY A 83 15.17 10.17 -5.44
C GLY A 83 15.04 8.65 -5.58
N LEU A 84 15.25 7.88 -4.51
CA LEU A 84 15.21 6.42 -4.56
C LEU A 84 13.77 5.86 -4.53
N PRO A 85 13.52 4.76 -5.26
CA PRO A 85 12.28 4.00 -5.13
C PRO A 85 12.09 3.43 -3.72
N PRO A 86 10.84 3.21 -3.28
CA PRO A 86 10.52 2.65 -1.96
C PRO A 86 11.29 1.38 -1.62
N LEU A 87 11.45 0.46 -2.59
CA LEU A 87 12.14 -0.81 -2.33
C LEU A 87 13.65 -0.60 -2.11
N SER A 88 14.27 0.27 -2.91
CA SER A 88 15.69 0.63 -2.74
C SER A 88 15.93 1.32 -1.41
N LYS A 89 15.08 2.27 -1.02
CA LYS A 89 15.17 2.95 0.28
C LYS A 89 15.01 1.97 1.45
N ARG A 90 14.08 1.02 1.34
CA ARG A 90 13.89 -0.04 2.33
C ARG A 90 15.11 -0.97 2.45
N ALA A 91 15.71 -1.36 1.34
CA ALA A 91 16.90 -2.20 1.35
C ALA A 91 18.08 -1.49 2.04
N LEU A 92 18.29 -0.20 1.74
CA LEU A 92 19.30 0.62 2.42
C LEU A 92 19.04 0.71 3.93
N TYR A 93 17.79 0.98 4.35
CA TYR A 93 17.43 1.02 5.77
C TYR A 93 17.82 -0.27 6.49
N HIS A 94 17.52 -1.43 5.91
CA HIS A 94 17.87 -2.71 6.53
C HIS A 94 19.38 -2.98 6.53
N CYS A 95 20.11 -2.55 5.51
CA CYS A 95 21.58 -2.62 5.49
C CYS A 95 22.18 -1.75 6.62
N THR A 96 21.65 -0.56 6.82
CA THR A 96 22.13 0.39 7.84
C THR A 96 21.77 -0.02 9.27
N VAL A 97 20.60 -0.62 9.48
CA VAL A 97 20.16 -1.06 10.83
C VAL A 97 20.75 -2.41 11.22
N ALA A 98 21.19 -3.22 10.25
CA ALA A 98 21.87 -4.49 10.50
C ALA A 98 23.40 -4.36 10.66
N ALA A 99 23.96 -3.17 10.41
CA ALA A 99 25.37 -2.83 10.64
C ALA A 99 25.56 -2.17 12.01
#